data_AF-A0A212PDK6-F1
#
_entry.id   AF-A0A212PDK6-F1
#
_cell.length_a   1.000
_cell.length_b   1.000
_cell.length_c   1.000
_cell.angle_alpha   90.00
_cell.angle_beta   90.00
_cell.angle_gamma   90.00
#
_symmetry.space_group_name_H-M   'P 1'
#
loop_
_entity.id
_entity.type
_entity.pdbx_description
1 polymer ?
#
loop_
_entity_poly.entity_id
_entity_poly.type
_entity_poly.pdbx_seq_one_letter_code
_entity_poly.pdbx_strand_id
1 'polypeptide(L)'
;MNIRFLLSVIISLSLATIFGCGGGGSSGGPSATVVSGTAAKGPINGGTVNIYAVRSGAVDRSAPLGTFTPTPASGVYSVNIGSYTGPVLIEVTGGSYTDEATGAQLDISAVPLRAFVGSASGNVSASVTALTEIAAKRVVDSGAPITPSLITSTNSDVGATFGVADIIGTQPVDAAAAGASGASQPQQEYGMALAALSKYMQQNTRTLGQSVADFTAPATADLLSKLNTARTAFIVDPDRNRTAITGNRTATRAILKLSTAGALTASNSVGSVEVVINLPQGVSIPLQDAGTGEIATSALTLSGAIPSNATILSGKFTPATLTSPATIMLVLASVSGFPVGEFVTVNCDVATGSVVTPAHFILTGFQSTDILGAALTGVTPALAVTFQ
;
A
#
# COMPACT_ATOMS: atom_id res chain seq x y z
N MET A 1 58.87 9.81 -28.44
CA MET A 1 59.51 8.84 -27.53
C MET A 1 58.42 8.29 -26.62
N ASN A 2 58.24 6.97 -26.63
CA ASN A 2 56.95 6.31 -26.50
C ASN A 2 56.56 5.90 -25.07
N ILE A 3 55.24 5.90 -24.82
CA ILE A 3 54.47 4.97 -23.98
C ILE A 3 55.20 3.63 -23.86
N ARG A 4 55.58 3.22 -22.64
CA ARG A 4 55.87 1.81 -22.27
C ARG A 4 56.30 1.52 -20.83
N PHE A 5 56.48 2.51 -19.95
CA PHE A 5 57.12 2.25 -18.66
C PHE A 5 56.24 2.40 -17.40
N LEU A 6 54.98 2.83 -17.52
CA LEU A 6 54.13 3.05 -16.34
C LEU A 6 52.98 2.05 -16.16
N LEU A 7 52.86 1.03 -17.03
CA LEU A 7 51.75 0.06 -16.99
C LEU A 7 52.12 -1.35 -16.47
N SER A 8 53.36 -1.58 -16.01
CA SER A 8 53.87 -2.95 -15.74
C SER A 8 54.15 -3.28 -14.27
N VAL A 9 53.61 -2.55 -13.28
CA VAL A 9 53.97 -2.76 -11.85
C VAL A 9 52.81 -3.19 -10.93
N ILE A 10 51.56 -3.31 -11.41
CA ILE A 10 50.41 -3.64 -10.52
C ILE A 10 49.73 -4.99 -10.85
N ILE A 11 50.35 -5.82 -11.69
CA ILE A 11 49.91 -7.21 -11.91
C ILE A 11 51.03 -8.12 -11.41
N SER A 12 50.99 -8.50 -10.13
CA SER A 12 51.56 -9.76 -9.58
C SER A 12 51.79 -9.65 -8.07
N LEU A 13 50.73 -9.84 -7.26
CA LEU A 13 50.93 -10.41 -5.92
C LEU A 13 49.66 -11.08 -5.39
N SER A 14 49.24 -12.11 -6.12
CA SER A 14 48.40 -13.17 -5.58
C SER A 14 49.29 -14.40 -5.37
N LEU A 15 49.55 -14.78 -4.12
CA LEU A 15 49.70 -16.19 -3.73
C LEU A 15 49.48 -16.35 -2.21
N ALA A 16 48.85 -17.47 -1.87
CA ALA A 16 48.10 -17.79 -0.67
C ALA A 16 48.90 -18.12 0.59
N THR A 17 48.27 -17.93 1.76
CA THR A 17 48.50 -18.71 3.00
C THR A 17 47.13 -19.01 3.61
N ILE A 18 46.70 -20.28 3.57
CA ILE A 18 46.68 -21.29 4.65
C ILE A 18 45.43 -21.23 5.52
N PHE A 19 44.76 -22.39 5.53
CA PHE A 19 43.60 -22.78 6.32
C PHE A 19 43.84 -22.62 7.83
N GLY A 20 42.90 -21.93 8.48
CA GLY A 20 42.69 -21.95 9.92
C GLY A 20 41.21 -22.12 10.20
N CYS A 21 40.77 -23.38 10.30
CA CYS A 21 39.45 -23.75 10.81
C CYS A 21 39.42 -23.46 12.32
N GLY A 22 38.87 -22.31 12.69
CA GLY A 22 38.47 -21.98 14.06
C GLY A 22 36.95 -22.02 14.15
N GLY A 23 36.42 -23.22 14.39
CA GLY A 23 34.99 -23.43 14.66
C GLY A 23 34.58 -22.83 15.99
N GLY A 24 34.32 -21.52 16.00
CA GLY A 24 33.58 -20.86 17.06
C GLY A 24 32.09 -21.10 16.85
N GLY A 25 31.55 -22.12 17.50
CA GLY A 25 30.10 -22.30 17.62
C GLY A 25 29.52 -21.15 18.43
N SER A 26 29.21 -20.04 17.74
CA SER A 26 28.32 -19.02 18.29
C SER A 26 26.95 -19.65 18.38
N SER A 27 26.59 -20.10 19.58
CA SER A 27 25.22 -20.36 19.95
C SER A 27 24.43 -19.11 19.58
N GLY A 28 23.68 -19.19 18.47
CA GLY A 28 22.87 -18.09 17.97
C GLY A 28 21.89 -17.68 19.06
N GLY A 29 22.27 -16.69 19.85
CA GLY A 29 21.34 -15.92 20.66
C GLY A 29 20.25 -15.40 19.73
N PRO A 30 19.02 -15.21 20.23
CA PRO A 30 17.92 -14.75 19.39
C PRO A 30 18.36 -13.51 18.60
N SER A 31 18.22 -13.55 17.27
CA SER A 31 18.58 -12.43 16.41
C SER A 31 17.83 -11.19 16.90
N ALA A 32 18.57 -10.11 17.17
CA ALA A 32 17.98 -8.87 17.63
C ALA A 32 17.07 -8.28 16.54
N THR A 33 15.91 -7.80 16.96
CA THR A 33 14.98 -7.05 16.11
C THR A 33 15.33 -5.57 16.19
N VAL A 34 15.61 -4.95 15.04
CA VAL A 34 15.91 -3.52 14.90
C VAL A 34 14.83 -2.90 14.03
N VAL A 35 14.16 -1.89 14.57
CA VAL A 35 13.17 -1.10 13.86
C VAL A 35 13.78 0.25 13.50
N SER A 36 13.85 0.56 12.21
CA SER A 36 14.38 1.83 11.71
C SER A 36 13.44 2.45 10.68
N GLY A 37 13.56 3.76 10.47
CA GLY A 37 12.76 4.47 9.48
C GLY A 37 12.81 5.97 9.69
N THR A 38 11.81 6.66 9.17
CA THR A 38 11.75 8.13 9.15
C THR A 38 10.45 8.60 9.78
N ALA A 39 10.56 9.52 10.75
CA ALA A 39 9.43 10.28 11.28
C ALA A 39 9.18 11.51 10.40
N ALA A 40 8.04 11.59 9.70
CA ALA A 40 7.81 12.65 8.71
C ALA A 40 6.35 13.13 8.50
N LYS A 41 6.20 14.46 8.44
CA LYS A 41 5.21 15.26 7.71
C LYS A 41 5.97 16.37 6.93
N GLY A 42 7.17 16.01 6.46
CA GLY A 42 8.38 16.82 6.59
C GLY A 42 9.23 16.21 7.72
N PRO A 43 10.57 16.06 7.59
CA PRO A 43 11.39 15.41 8.61
C PRO A 43 11.17 15.99 10.01
N ILE A 44 10.77 15.14 10.97
CA ILE A 44 10.47 15.59 12.34
C ILE A 44 11.78 15.66 13.12
N ASN A 45 12.14 16.86 13.55
CA ASN A 45 13.32 17.14 14.36
C ASN A 45 12.93 17.32 15.84
N GLY A 46 13.69 16.74 16.76
CA GLY A 46 13.48 16.88 18.20
C GLY A 46 12.34 16.02 18.77
N GLY A 47 11.82 15.06 18.02
CA GLY A 47 10.77 14.16 18.48
C GLY A 47 11.29 12.98 19.31
N THR A 48 10.41 12.33 20.04
CA THR A 48 10.68 11.10 20.79
C THR A 48 9.92 9.94 20.17
N VAL A 49 10.65 8.92 19.72
CA VAL A 49 10.12 7.67 19.17
C VAL A 49 10.01 6.63 20.28
N ASN A 50 8.83 6.08 20.51
CA ASN A 50 8.59 4.96 21.42
C ASN A 50 8.01 3.79 20.62
N ILE A 51 8.50 2.57 20.88
CA ILE A 51 7.97 1.34 20.27
C ILE A 51 7.30 0.50 21.34
N TYR A 52 6.03 0.15 21.15
CA TYR A 52 5.22 -0.64 22.07
C TYR A 52 4.85 -1.97 21.44
N ALA A 53 4.80 -3.02 22.26
CA ALA A 53 4.29 -4.32 21.85
C ALA A 53 2.77 -4.26 21.66
N VAL A 54 2.24 -5.04 20.72
CA VAL A 54 0.82 -5.41 20.71
C VAL A 54 0.68 -6.80 21.32
N ARG A 55 -0.09 -6.91 22.40
CA ARG A 55 -0.31 -8.15 23.16
C ARG A 55 -1.80 -8.37 23.33
N SER A 56 -2.26 -9.60 23.09
CA SER A 56 -3.67 -9.98 23.26
C SER A 56 -4.66 -9.04 22.55
N GLY A 57 -4.30 -8.57 21.36
CA GLY A 57 -5.14 -7.68 20.56
C GLY A 57 -5.16 -6.21 21.00
N ALA A 58 -4.29 -5.78 21.92
CA ALA A 58 -4.20 -4.40 22.38
C ALA A 58 -2.75 -3.91 22.45
N VAL A 59 -2.54 -2.59 22.38
CA VAL A 59 -1.22 -1.99 22.57
C VAL A 59 -0.86 -2.03 24.05
N ASP A 60 0.27 -2.64 24.38
CA ASP A 60 0.83 -2.62 25.73
C ASP A 60 1.63 -1.33 25.95
N ARG A 61 1.00 -0.38 26.65
CA ARG A 61 1.60 0.93 26.98
C ARG A 61 2.28 0.95 28.35
N SER A 62 2.44 -0.19 29.04
CA SER A 62 3.07 -0.18 30.38
C SER A 62 4.54 0.22 30.32
N ALA A 63 5.25 -0.17 29.26
CA ALA A 63 6.62 0.22 28.97
C ALA A 63 6.91 0.07 27.46
N PRO A 64 7.67 1.00 26.85
CA PRO A 64 8.16 0.79 25.49
C PRO A 64 9.18 -0.35 25.45
N LEU A 65 9.16 -1.13 24.37
CA LEU A 65 10.21 -2.10 24.01
C LEU A 65 11.55 -1.41 23.73
N GLY A 66 11.48 -0.15 23.28
CA GLY A 66 12.64 0.70 23.05
C GLY A 66 12.22 2.13 22.74
N THR A 67 13.13 3.06 23.00
CA THR A 67 12.93 4.51 22.81
C THR A 67 14.13 5.10 22.06
N PHE A 68 13.87 6.07 21.19
CA PHE A 68 14.88 6.87 20.50
C PHE A 68 14.52 8.35 20.60
N THR A 69 15.44 9.14 21.13
CA THR A 69 15.21 10.57 21.36
C THR A 69 16.55 11.31 21.49
N PRO A 70 16.64 12.55 20.96
CA PRO A 70 15.71 13.17 20.03
C PRO A 70 15.89 12.64 18.59
N THR A 71 14.86 12.73 17.76
CA THR A 71 15.02 12.56 16.30
C THR A 71 15.92 13.68 15.73
N PRO A 72 16.88 13.37 14.84
CA PRO A 72 17.71 14.38 14.19
C PRO A 72 16.91 15.16 13.14
N ALA A 73 17.52 16.19 12.55
CA ALA A 73 16.91 16.99 11.48
C ALA A 73 16.47 16.18 10.24
N SER A 74 17.05 15.00 10.02
CA SER A 74 16.63 14.07 8.96
C SER A 74 15.37 13.27 9.33
N GLY A 75 14.91 13.31 10.58
CA GLY A 75 13.79 12.50 11.09
C GLY A 75 14.09 11.00 11.19
N VAL A 76 15.30 10.57 10.82
CA VAL A 76 15.68 9.16 10.80
C VAL A 76 15.91 8.64 12.22
N TYR A 77 15.37 7.46 12.51
CA TYR A 77 15.54 6.78 13.79
C TYR A 77 15.94 5.31 13.59
N SER A 78 16.52 4.72 14.64
CA SER A 78 16.84 3.29 14.71
C SER A 78 16.75 2.82 16.16
N VAL A 79 15.95 1.80 16.44
CA VAL A 79 15.69 1.27 17.78
C VAL A 79 15.90 -0.23 17.78
N ASN A 80 16.77 -0.73 18.64
CA ASN A 80 16.88 -2.16 18.92
C ASN A 80 15.86 -2.52 20.01
N ILE A 81 14.91 -3.41 19.68
CA ILE A 81 13.84 -3.85 20.60
C ILE A 81 14.11 -5.25 21.19
N GLY A 82 15.39 -5.66 21.19
CA GLY A 82 15.83 -6.94 21.72
C GLY A 82 15.34 -8.11 20.87
N SER A 83 15.00 -9.22 21.52
CA SER A 83 14.51 -10.44 20.84
C SER A 83 13.01 -10.43 20.57
N TYR A 84 12.33 -9.28 20.70
CA TYR A 84 10.89 -9.20 20.49
C TYR A 84 10.54 -9.55 19.04
N THR A 85 9.54 -10.41 18.86
CA THR A 85 8.92 -10.67 17.57
C THR A 85 7.40 -10.56 17.67
N GLY A 86 6.77 -10.01 16.65
CA GLY A 86 5.32 -9.81 16.59
C GLY A 86 4.89 -8.37 16.31
N PRO A 87 3.59 -8.07 16.38
CA PRO A 87 3.05 -6.76 16.02
C PRO A 87 3.50 -5.66 16.98
N VAL A 88 3.84 -4.49 16.44
CA VAL A 88 4.25 -3.31 17.23
C VAL A 88 3.50 -2.05 16.82
N LEU A 89 3.35 -1.13 17.77
CA LEU A 89 3.01 0.27 17.53
C LEU A 89 4.28 1.09 17.69
N ILE A 90 4.62 1.89 16.68
CA ILE A 90 5.64 2.93 16.80
C ILE A 90 4.91 4.26 16.95
N GLU A 91 5.31 5.08 17.92
CA GLU A 91 4.69 6.36 18.25
C GLU A 91 5.75 7.45 18.36
N VAL A 92 5.56 8.54 17.62
CA VAL A 92 6.41 9.73 17.67
C VAL A 92 5.63 10.85 18.33
N THR A 93 6.24 11.44 19.37
CA THR A 93 5.67 12.53 20.17
C THR A 93 6.65 13.69 20.24
N GLY A 94 6.12 14.92 20.26
CA GLY A 94 6.93 16.15 20.30
C GLY A 94 7.80 16.35 19.04
N GLY A 95 8.56 17.43 19.03
CA GLY A 95 9.36 17.83 17.88
C GLY A 95 8.57 18.70 16.89
N SER A 96 9.27 19.14 15.85
CA SER A 96 8.75 20.05 14.82
C SER A 96 9.22 19.65 13.43
N TYR A 97 8.50 20.11 12.41
CA TYR A 97 8.81 19.90 11.01
C TYR A 97 8.56 21.19 10.21
N THR A 98 9.19 21.29 9.04
CA THR A 98 8.85 22.32 8.06
C THR A 98 7.74 21.79 7.16
N ASP A 99 6.59 22.45 7.17
CA ASP A 99 5.43 22.05 6.38
C ASP A 99 5.70 22.19 4.87
N GLU A 100 5.43 21.13 4.10
CA GLU A 100 5.85 21.01 2.71
C GLU A 100 5.14 22.03 1.82
N ALA A 101 3.88 22.38 2.09
CA ALA A 101 3.11 23.32 1.29
C ALA A 101 3.37 24.79 1.65
N THR A 102 3.56 25.10 2.93
CA THR A 102 3.63 26.50 3.41
C THR A 102 5.05 26.96 3.73
N GLY A 103 5.95 26.02 4.08
CA GLY A 103 7.28 26.35 4.60
C GLY A 103 7.31 26.82 6.04
N ALA A 104 6.15 26.85 6.71
CA ALA A 104 6.08 27.19 8.13
C ALA A 104 6.63 26.05 8.99
N GLN A 105 7.26 26.40 10.10
CA GLN A 105 7.63 25.43 11.12
C GLN A 105 6.40 25.12 11.97
N LEU A 106 6.02 23.84 12.06
CA LEU A 106 4.89 23.35 12.84
C LEU A 106 5.37 22.29 13.85
N ASP A 107 4.74 22.23 15.02
CA ASP A 107 4.99 21.20 16.01
C ASP A 107 3.95 20.08 15.96
N ILE A 108 4.34 18.88 16.39
CA ILE A 108 3.43 17.73 16.50
C ILE A 108 3.04 17.43 17.95
N SER A 109 3.26 18.35 18.88
CA SER A 109 3.04 18.11 20.32
C SER A 109 1.57 17.82 20.64
N ALA A 110 0.65 18.39 19.85
CA ALA A 110 -0.79 18.18 20.00
C ALA A 110 -1.30 16.89 19.33
N VAL A 111 -0.53 16.30 18.40
CA VAL A 111 -0.98 15.19 17.54
C VAL A 111 0.18 14.21 17.35
N PRO A 112 0.32 13.17 18.20
CA PRO A 112 1.33 12.15 17.99
C PRO A 112 1.11 11.46 16.64
N LEU A 113 2.20 11.08 15.98
CA LEU A 113 2.15 10.26 14.77
C LEU A 113 2.47 8.82 15.11
N ARG A 114 1.65 7.90 14.63
CA ARG A 114 1.80 6.47 14.91
C ARG A 114 1.94 5.64 13.64
N ALA A 115 2.48 4.45 13.77
CA ALA A 115 2.53 3.43 12.72
C ALA A 115 2.40 2.04 13.34
N PHE A 116 1.52 1.20 12.81
CA PHE A 116 1.48 -0.22 13.17
C PHE A 116 2.27 -1.05 12.17
N VAL A 117 3.07 -1.97 12.69
CA VAL A 117 3.75 -3.01 11.90
C VAL A 117 3.18 -4.36 12.33
N GLY A 118 2.66 -5.14 11.38
CA GLY A 118 1.95 -6.39 11.66
C GLY A 118 2.85 -7.51 12.19
N SER A 119 4.14 -7.46 11.89
CA SER A 119 5.14 -8.41 12.40
C SER A 119 6.53 -7.78 12.36
N ALA A 120 7.07 -7.41 13.52
CA ALA A 120 8.46 -7.01 13.66
C ALA A 120 9.33 -8.24 13.92
N SER A 121 10.38 -8.42 13.12
CA SER A 121 11.40 -9.47 13.31
C SER A 121 12.65 -9.10 12.49
N GLY A 122 13.84 -9.27 13.07
CA GLY A 122 15.10 -8.89 12.40
C GLY A 122 15.13 -7.39 12.06
N ASN A 123 15.51 -7.03 10.84
CA ASN A 123 15.54 -5.64 10.40
C ASN A 123 14.18 -5.22 9.81
N VAL A 124 13.53 -4.26 10.46
CA VAL A 124 12.20 -3.75 10.10
C VAL A 124 12.33 -2.30 9.68
N SER A 125 11.90 -1.98 8.45
CA SER A 125 11.72 -0.60 7.98
C SER A 125 10.29 -0.15 8.29
N ALA A 126 10.14 0.97 8.99
CA ALA A 126 8.85 1.53 9.34
C ALA A 126 8.89 3.06 9.32
N SER A 127 8.21 3.68 8.37
CA SER A 127 7.99 5.13 8.37
C SER A 127 6.89 5.50 9.35
N VAL A 128 7.07 6.60 10.09
CA VAL A 128 6.04 7.16 10.98
C VAL A 128 5.62 8.51 10.43
N THR A 129 4.45 8.55 9.82
CA THR A 129 3.96 9.71 9.08
C THR A 129 2.50 10.01 9.36
N ALA A 130 1.99 11.10 8.81
CA ALA A 130 0.56 11.40 8.87
C ALA A 130 -0.31 10.33 8.19
N LEU A 131 0.18 9.63 7.15
CA LEU A 131 -0.55 8.53 6.51
C LEU A 131 -0.61 7.30 7.41
N THR A 132 0.50 6.93 8.04
CA THR A 132 0.51 5.81 8.99
C THR A 132 -0.28 6.13 10.25
N GLU A 133 -0.39 7.41 10.63
CA GLU A 133 -1.24 7.86 11.73
C GLU A 133 -2.72 7.71 11.38
N ILE A 134 -3.15 8.05 10.15
CA ILE A 134 -4.50 7.76 9.66
C ILE A 134 -4.78 6.25 9.75
N ALA A 135 -3.83 5.41 9.31
CA ALA A 135 -3.97 3.96 9.40
C ALA A 135 -4.05 3.47 10.85
N ALA A 136 -3.19 3.99 11.74
CA ALA A 136 -3.18 3.62 13.15
C ALA A 136 -4.46 4.03 13.87
N LYS A 137 -4.98 5.22 13.57
CA LYS A 137 -6.28 5.68 14.06
C LYS A 137 -7.40 4.74 13.61
N ARG A 138 -7.43 4.32 12.34
CA ARG A 138 -8.43 3.36 11.83
C ARG A 138 -8.35 2.00 12.51
N VAL A 139 -7.14 1.49 12.75
CA VAL A 139 -6.95 0.23 13.51
C VAL A 139 -7.58 0.35 14.90
N VAL A 140 -7.29 1.44 15.62
CA VAL A 140 -7.82 1.67 16.98
C VAL A 140 -9.34 1.90 16.98
N ASP A 141 -9.84 2.75 16.08
CA ASP A 141 -11.25 3.12 15.99
C ASP A 141 -12.14 1.97 15.52
N SER A 142 -11.58 0.93 14.90
CA SER A 142 -12.32 -0.29 14.53
C SER A 142 -12.93 -1.00 15.74
N GLY A 143 -12.36 -0.82 16.94
CA GLY A 143 -12.75 -1.54 18.16
C GLY A 143 -12.47 -3.04 18.15
N ALA A 144 -11.96 -3.58 17.04
CA ALA A 144 -11.61 -4.99 16.92
C ALA A 144 -10.24 -5.30 17.55
N PRO A 145 -9.97 -6.56 17.94
CA PRO A 145 -8.64 -6.96 18.36
C PRO A 145 -7.59 -6.64 17.29
N ILE A 146 -6.50 -5.99 17.71
CA ILE A 146 -5.40 -5.61 16.83
C ILE A 146 -4.64 -6.87 16.40
N THR A 147 -4.81 -7.26 15.14
CA THR A 147 -4.19 -8.44 14.53
C THR A 147 -3.27 -8.04 13.37
N PRO A 148 -2.28 -8.88 12.98
CA PRO A 148 -1.44 -8.61 11.82
C PRO A 148 -2.23 -8.42 10.52
N SER A 149 -3.32 -9.16 10.34
CA SER A 149 -4.20 -9.03 9.17
C SER A 149 -4.91 -7.68 9.15
N LEU A 150 -5.47 -7.23 10.28
CA LEU A 150 -6.12 -5.91 10.39
C LEU A 150 -5.12 -4.78 10.13
N ILE A 151 -3.91 -4.88 10.69
CA ILE A 151 -2.85 -3.90 10.44
C ILE A 151 -2.50 -3.85 8.95
N THR A 152 -2.29 -5.00 8.34
CA THR A 152 -1.87 -5.10 6.93
C THR A 152 -2.95 -4.57 5.98
N SER A 153 -4.21 -4.96 6.18
CA SER A 153 -5.32 -4.46 5.35
C SER A 153 -5.50 -2.96 5.51
N THR A 154 -5.48 -2.45 6.75
CA THR A 154 -5.68 -1.01 7.01
C THR A 154 -4.54 -0.16 6.43
N ASN A 155 -3.29 -0.61 6.55
CA ASN A 155 -2.15 0.08 5.94
C ASN A 155 -2.26 0.11 4.42
N SER A 156 -2.69 -1.00 3.80
CA SER A 156 -2.91 -1.08 2.36
C SER A 156 -4.04 -0.16 1.89
N ASP A 157 -5.16 -0.13 2.63
CA ASP A 157 -6.31 0.72 2.31
C ASP A 157 -5.97 2.21 2.35
N VAL A 158 -5.22 2.64 3.37
CA VAL A 158 -4.75 4.01 3.48
C VAL A 158 -3.73 4.32 2.40
N GLY A 159 -2.72 3.46 2.19
CA GLY A 159 -1.74 3.64 1.12
C GLY A 159 -2.41 3.83 -0.23
N ALA A 160 -3.37 2.97 -0.56
CA ALA A 160 -4.13 3.09 -1.79
C ALA A 160 -4.94 4.40 -1.88
N THR A 161 -5.54 4.87 -0.77
CA THR A 161 -6.29 6.14 -0.74
C THR A 161 -5.41 7.32 -1.14
N PHE A 162 -4.12 7.26 -0.83
CA PHE A 162 -3.16 8.33 -1.12
C PHE A 162 -2.26 8.03 -2.33
N GLY A 163 -2.46 6.90 -3.03
CA GLY A 163 -1.63 6.50 -4.16
C GLY A 163 -0.19 6.13 -3.77
N VAL A 164 0.00 5.56 -2.57
CA VAL A 164 1.29 5.08 -2.05
C VAL A 164 1.21 3.58 -1.84
N ALA A 165 2.04 2.82 -2.56
CA ALA A 165 1.99 1.35 -2.53
C ALA A 165 2.32 0.76 -1.15
N ASP A 166 3.29 1.35 -0.45
CA ASP A 166 3.73 0.89 0.87
C ASP A 166 4.03 2.08 1.78
N ILE A 167 3.11 2.40 2.69
CA ILE A 167 3.26 3.48 3.67
C ILE A 167 4.12 3.09 4.90
N ILE A 168 4.51 1.82 5.03
CA ILE A 168 5.31 1.35 6.16
C ILE A 168 6.77 1.21 5.75
N GLY A 169 7.07 0.37 4.75
CA GLY A 169 8.45 0.04 4.37
C GLY A 169 9.14 1.11 3.53
N THR A 170 8.39 1.93 2.79
CA THR A 170 8.95 3.01 1.96
C THR A 170 9.26 4.24 2.82
N GLN A 171 10.45 4.79 2.68
CA GLN A 171 10.81 6.07 3.32
C GLN A 171 10.37 7.25 2.44
N PRO A 172 9.55 8.18 2.95
CA PRO A 172 9.16 9.36 2.18
C PRO A 172 10.37 10.27 1.95
N VAL A 173 10.47 10.85 0.76
CA VAL A 173 11.34 12.01 0.53
C VAL A 173 10.59 13.28 0.95
N ASP A 174 11.30 14.27 1.48
CA ASP A 174 10.72 15.61 1.61
C ASP A 174 10.54 16.21 0.21
N ALA A 175 9.29 16.31 -0.25
CA ALA A 175 8.95 16.79 -1.58
C ALA A 175 9.35 18.26 -1.82
N ALA A 176 9.57 19.04 -0.76
CA ALA A 176 10.00 20.43 -0.82
C ALA A 176 11.51 20.64 -0.65
N ALA A 177 12.26 19.58 -0.33
CA ALA A 177 13.71 19.66 -0.17
C ALA A 177 14.47 19.61 -1.50
N ALA A 178 15.63 20.26 -1.53
CA ALA A 178 16.57 20.11 -2.63
C ALA A 178 17.01 18.64 -2.77
N GLY A 179 17.05 18.13 -4.00
CA GLY A 179 17.43 16.74 -4.29
C GLY A 179 16.28 15.73 -4.28
N ALA A 180 15.04 16.16 -4.00
CA ALA A 180 13.89 15.25 -3.97
C ALA A 180 13.64 14.53 -5.32
N SER A 181 14.00 15.16 -6.44
CA SER A 181 13.95 14.56 -7.78
C SER A 181 14.90 13.37 -7.98
N GLY A 182 15.93 13.21 -7.15
CA GLY A 182 16.88 12.11 -7.19
C GLY A 182 16.45 10.87 -6.40
N ALA A 183 15.37 10.95 -5.60
CA ALA A 183 14.84 9.80 -4.87
C ALA A 183 14.17 8.79 -5.82
N SER A 184 14.00 7.54 -5.38
CA SER A 184 13.26 6.56 -6.18
C SER A 184 11.79 6.97 -6.34
N GLN A 185 11.12 6.49 -7.40
CA GLN A 185 9.73 6.84 -7.67
C GLN A 185 8.79 6.57 -6.48
N PRO A 186 8.83 5.42 -5.77
CA PRO A 186 7.97 5.20 -4.61
C PRO A 186 8.20 6.19 -3.47
N GLN A 187 9.45 6.61 -3.25
CA GLN A 187 9.79 7.61 -2.23
C GLN A 187 9.24 8.99 -2.59
N GLN A 188 9.32 9.36 -3.88
CA GLN A 188 8.74 10.60 -4.41
C GLN A 188 7.22 10.60 -4.33
N GLU A 189 6.56 9.49 -4.67
CA GLU A 189 5.10 9.33 -4.57
C GLU A 189 4.63 9.45 -3.12
N TYR A 190 5.35 8.84 -2.18
CA TYR A 190 5.05 9.00 -0.75
C TYR A 190 5.27 10.44 -0.27
N GLY A 191 6.40 11.06 -0.61
CA GLY A 191 6.63 12.48 -0.32
C GLY A 191 5.54 13.39 -0.89
N MET A 192 5.12 13.14 -2.12
CA MET A 192 4.04 13.85 -2.80
C MET A 192 2.69 13.69 -2.09
N ALA A 193 2.39 12.50 -1.55
CA ALA A 193 1.18 12.28 -0.77
C ALA A 193 1.16 13.08 0.55
N LEU A 194 2.30 13.16 1.26
CA LEU A 194 2.44 13.97 2.47
C LEU A 194 2.35 15.47 2.17
N ALA A 195 2.90 15.89 1.03
CA ALA A 195 2.80 17.25 0.54
C ALA A 195 1.38 17.61 0.06
N ALA A 196 0.67 16.67 -0.56
CA ALA A 196 -0.75 16.84 -0.89
C ALA A 196 -1.60 17.01 0.37
N LEU A 197 -1.32 16.24 1.43
CA LEU A 197 -1.97 16.45 2.73
C LEU A 197 -1.64 17.83 3.32
N SER A 198 -0.41 18.31 3.15
CA SER A 198 -0.01 19.68 3.52
C SER A 198 -0.83 20.75 2.78
N LYS A 199 -0.98 20.61 1.44
CA LYS A 199 -1.84 21.52 0.66
C LYS A 199 -3.31 21.41 1.05
N TYR A 200 -3.78 20.21 1.40
CA TYR A 200 -5.15 20.01 1.89
C TYR A 200 -5.37 20.80 3.18
N MET A 201 -4.44 20.72 4.14
CA MET A 201 -4.46 21.49 5.38
C MET A 201 -4.52 23.00 5.09
N GLN A 202 -3.66 23.49 4.18
CA GLN A 202 -3.62 24.89 3.78
C GLN A 202 -4.94 25.37 3.15
N GLN A 203 -5.44 24.65 2.15
CA GLN A 203 -6.61 25.04 1.36
C GLN A 203 -7.93 24.94 2.11
N ASN A 204 -8.01 24.05 3.11
CA ASN A 204 -9.23 23.80 3.88
C ASN A 204 -9.15 24.34 5.31
N THR A 205 -8.12 25.12 5.63
CA THR A 205 -7.89 25.73 6.95
C THR A 205 -7.98 24.70 8.08
N ARG A 206 -7.27 23.57 7.92
CA ARG A 206 -7.25 22.47 8.89
C ARG A 206 -5.89 22.36 9.57
N THR A 207 -5.90 21.99 10.85
CA THR A 207 -4.71 21.51 11.54
C THR A 207 -4.38 20.07 11.13
N LEU A 208 -3.17 19.59 11.43
CA LEU A 208 -2.78 18.21 11.16
C LEU A 208 -3.75 17.21 11.79
N GLY A 209 -4.14 17.42 13.06
CA GLY A 209 -5.06 16.54 13.77
C GLY A 209 -6.47 16.55 13.17
N GLN A 210 -6.96 17.72 12.75
CA GLN A 210 -8.24 17.83 12.04
C GLN A 210 -8.18 17.11 10.68
N SER A 211 -7.11 17.30 9.92
CA SER A 211 -6.94 16.61 8.65
C SER A 211 -6.88 15.10 8.81
N VAL A 212 -6.11 14.58 9.78
CA VAL A 212 -6.11 13.14 10.11
C VAL A 212 -7.53 12.64 10.44
N ALA A 213 -8.30 13.41 11.21
CA ALA A 213 -9.67 13.06 11.59
C ALA A 213 -10.67 13.08 10.41
N ASP A 214 -10.42 13.88 9.36
CA ASP A 214 -11.26 13.90 8.16
C ASP A 214 -11.22 12.57 7.39
N PHE A 215 -10.14 11.77 7.52
CA PHE A 215 -9.95 10.50 6.82
C PHE A 215 -10.69 9.31 7.46
N THR A 216 -12.02 9.44 7.53
CA THR A 216 -12.91 8.33 7.88
C THR A 216 -12.91 7.23 6.80
N ALA A 217 -13.28 6.01 7.19
CA ALA A 217 -13.43 4.87 6.27
C ALA A 217 -14.94 4.53 6.12
N PRO A 218 -15.48 4.42 4.89
CA PRO A 218 -14.82 4.69 3.61
C PRO A 218 -14.58 6.20 3.39
N ALA A 219 -13.57 6.55 2.60
CA ALA A 219 -13.30 7.95 2.24
C ALA A 219 -14.46 8.51 1.40
N THR A 220 -14.92 9.72 1.71
CA THR A 220 -16.03 10.35 0.98
C THR A 220 -15.57 10.93 -0.35
N ALA A 221 -16.46 10.97 -1.35
CA ALA A 221 -16.14 11.57 -2.65
C ALA A 221 -15.65 13.03 -2.55
N ASP A 222 -16.19 13.81 -1.62
CA ASP A 222 -15.75 15.18 -1.33
C ASP A 222 -14.31 15.23 -0.82
N LEU A 223 -13.95 14.37 0.14
CA LEU A 223 -12.58 14.28 0.66
C LEU A 223 -11.59 13.92 -0.46
N LEU A 224 -11.95 12.94 -1.29
CA LEU A 224 -11.14 12.48 -2.41
C LEU A 224 -10.94 13.59 -3.46
N SER A 225 -11.99 14.36 -3.75
CA SER A 225 -11.91 15.53 -4.64
C SER A 225 -10.98 16.61 -4.08
N LYS A 226 -11.09 16.92 -2.79
CA LYS A 226 -10.22 17.91 -2.11
C LYS A 226 -8.76 17.45 -2.07
N LEU A 227 -8.50 16.17 -1.84
CA LEU A 227 -7.16 15.60 -1.94
C LEU A 227 -6.57 15.74 -3.34
N ASN A 228 -7.36 15.44 -4.38
CA ASN A 228 -6.90 15.58 -5.76
C ASN A 228 -6.62 17.04 -6.14
N THR A 229 -7.45 17.95 -5.63
CA THR A 229 -7.24 19.40 -5.78
C THR A 229 -5.94 19.82 -5.10
N ALA A 230 -5.72 19.39 -3.86
CA ALA A 230 -4.51 19.68 -3.11
C ALA A 230 -3.25 19.10 -3.74
N ARG A 231 -3.30 17.85 -4.22
CA ARG A 231 -2.21 17.19 -4.94
C ARG A 231 -1.86 17.94 -6.22
N THR A 232 -2.87 18.28 -7.03
CA THR A 232 -2.66 19.03 -8.28
C THR A 232 -2.06 20.39 -8.00
N ALA A 233 -2.54 21.09 -6.96
CA ALA A 233 -2.00 22.37 -6.53
C ALA A 233 -0.55 22.28 -6.04
N PHE A 234 -0.16 21.19 -5.35
CA PHE A 234 1.24 21.00 -4.97
C PHE A 234 2.13 20.73 -6.19
N ILE A 235 1.68 19.86 -7.11
CA ILE A 235 2.48 19.45 -8.28
C ILE A 235 2.88 20.65 -9.13
N VAL A 236 1.98 21.63 -9.29
CA VAL A 236 2.21 22.82 -10.10
C VAL A 236 2.85 23.99 -9.33
N ASP A 237 3.19 23.80 -8.06
CA ASP A 237 3.84 24.82 -7.22
C ASP A 237 5.37 24.80 -7.48
N PRO A 238 5.92 25.77 -8.24
CA PRO A 238 7.32 25.75 -8.64
C PRO A 238 8.28 26.03 -7.48
N ASP A 239 7.80 26.67 -6.41
CA ASP A 239 8.62 27.01 -5.25
C ASP A 239 8.77 25.82 -4.31
N ARG A 240 7.71 24.99 -4.25
CA ARG A 240 7.58 23.88 -3.28
C ARG A 240 7.77 22.50 -3.87
N ASN A 241 7.37 22.21 -5.12
CA ASN A 241 7.57 20.88 -5.68
C ASN A 241 9.00 20.72 -6.23
N ARG A 242 9.85 20.01 -5.48
CA ARG A 242 11.23 19.69 -5.88
C ARG A 242 11.40 18.24 -6.36
N THR A 243 10.30 17.50 -6.51
CA THR A 243 10.30 16.13 -7.04
C THR A 243 10.37 16.14 -8.57
N ALA A 244 10.57 14.96 -9.17
CA ALA A 244 10.44 14.77 -10.62
C ALA A 244 8.97 14.59 -11.08
N ILE A 245 8.01 14.59 -10.15
CA ILE A 245 6.58 14.40 -10.44
C ILE A 245 5.99 15.75 -10.89
N THR A 246 5.72 15.88 -12.19
CA THR A 246 5.19 17.11 -12.81
C THR A 246 3.74 16.98 -13.30
N GLY A 247 3.13 15.81 -13.14
CA GLY A 247 1.74 15.56 -13.51
C GLY A 247 1.03 14.78 -12.42
N ASN A 248 -0.26 15.05 -12.22
CA ASN A 248 -1.07 14.24 -11.33
C ASN A 248 -1.28 12.88 -12.00
N ARG A 249 -0.48 11.89 -11.60
CA ARG A 249 -0.67 10.49 -11.99
C ARG A 249 -1.86 9.96 -11.21
N THR A 250 -3.05 10.34 -11.66
CA THR A 250 -4.27 9.62 -11.27
C THR A 250 -4.26 8.35 -12.10
N ALA A 251 -4.44 7.20 -11.45
CA ALA A 251 -4.64 5.96 -12.18
C ALA A 251 -5.79 6.17 -13.15
N THR A 252 -5.55 5.89 -14.43
CA THR A 252 -6.57 5.96 -15.46
C THR A 252 -7.16 4.59 -15.73
N ARG A 253 -6.53 3.53 -15.19
CA ARG A 253 -7.02 2.16 -15.30
C ARG A 253 -6.90 1.42 -13.98
N ALA A 254 -7.84 0.51 -13.76
CA ALA A 254 -7.77 -0.50 -12.72
C ALA A 254 -7.77 -1.88 -13.38
N ILE A 255 -6.77 -2.68 -13.09
CA ILE A 255 -6.65 -4.07 -13.53
C ILE A 255 -7.02 -4.96 -12.35
N LEU A 256 -8.11 -5.71 -12.53
CA LEU A 256 -8.66 -6.60 -11.53
C LEU A 256 -8.35 -8.04 -11.94
N LYS A 257 -7.63 -8.78 -11.10
CA LYS A 257 -7.37 -10.20 -11.26
C LYS A 257 -8.26 -10.97 -10.28
N LEU A 258 -9.21 -11.72 -10.80
CA LEU A 258 -10.07 -12.56 -9.99
C LEU A 258 -9.50 -13.97 -9.91
N SER A 259 -9.57 -14.54 -8.71
CA SER A 259 -9.14 -15.90 -8.43
C SER A 259 -10.14 -16.63 -7.54
N THR A 260 -10.07 -17.96 -7.57
CA THR A 260 -10.70 -18.82 -6.58
C THR A 260 -9.63 -19.42 -5.67
N ALA A 261 -9.97 -19.61 -4.40
CA ALA A 261 -9.14 -20.27 -3.40
C ALA A 261 -9.95 -21.33 -2.65
N GLY A 262 -9.27 -22.23 -1.97
CA GLY A 262 -9.87 -23.35 -1.25
C GLY A 262 -9.38 -24.70 -1.77
N ALA A 263 -9.85 -25.78 -1.14
CA ALA A 263 -9.54 -27.13 -1.56
C ALA A 263 -10.71 -27.72 -2.36
N LEU A 264 -10.42 -28.29 -3.52
CA LEU A 264 -11.37 -29.13 -4.26
C LEU A 264 -11.31 -30.55 -3.68
N THR A 265 -12.46 -31.20 -3.50
CA THR A 265 -12.49 -32.63 -3.17
C THR A 265 -11.94 -33.45 -4.35
N ALA A 266 -11.30 -34.59 -4.07
CA ALA A 266 -10.70 -35.43 -5.10
C ALA A 266 -11.72 -35.75 -6.21
N SER A 267 -11.34 -35.46 -7.47
CA SER A 267 -12.13 -35.51 -8.72
C SER A 267 -12.96 -34.28 -9.12
N ASN A 268 -12.95 -33.19 -8.36
CA ASN A 268 -13.64 -31.95 -8.77
C ASN A 268 -12.69 -30.96 -9.43
N SER A 269 -13.09 -30.44 -10.59
CA SER A 269 -12.55 -29.22 -11.22
C SER A 269 -13.64 -28.15 -11.15
N VAL A 270 -13.25 -26.88 -11.15
CA VAL A 270 -14.23 -25.78 -11.29
C VAL A 270 -14.79 -25.82 -12.71
N GLY A 271 -16.10 -26.01 -12.84
CA GLY A 271 -16.82 -26.01 -14.11
C GLY A 271 -17.43 -24.65 -14.43
N SER A 272 -17.92 -23.93 -13.42
CA SER A 272 -18.37 -22.56 -13.61
C SER A 272 -18.12 -21.67 -12.38
N VAL A 273 -18.02 -20.37 -12.64
CA VAL A 273 -17.98 -19.31 -11.64
C VAL A 273 -18.91 -18.18 -12.08
N GLU A 274 -19.73 -17.72 -11.14
CA GLU A 274 -20.46 -16.45 -11.23
C GLU A 274 -20.00 -15.54 -10.09
N VAL A 275 -19.75 -14.27 -10.38
CA VAL A 275 -19.36 -13.28 -9.36
C VAL A 275 -19.79 -11.88 -9.77
N VAL A 276 -20.21 -11.07 -8.81
CA VAL A 276 -20.53 -9.66 -8.99
C VAL A 276 -19.43 -8.81 -8.37
N ILE A 277 -18.89 -7.88 -9.15
CA ILE A 277 -17.93 -6.86 -8.70
C ILE A 277 -18.69 -5.55 -8.54
N ASN A 278 -18.76 -5.02 -7.33
CA ASN A 278 -19.22 -3.66 -7.08
C ASN A 278 -18.07 -2.71 -7.36
N LEU A 279 -18.30 -1.77 -8.28
CA LEU A 279 -17.32 -0.79 -8.69
C LEU A 279 -17.48 0.51 -7.89
N PRO A 280 -16.37 1.16 -7.53
CA PRO A 280 -16.40 2.49 -6.95
C PRO A 280 -16.92 3.55 -7.92
N GLN A 281 -17.34 4.68 -7.36
CA GLN A 281 -17.65 5.86 -8.15
C GLN A 281 -16.43 6.28 -8.99
N GLY A 282 -16.70 6.64 -10.25
CA GLY A 282 -15.65 7.04 -11.18
C GLY A 282 -14.92 5.88 -11.85
N VAL A 283 -15.31 4.62 -11.58
CA VAL A 283 -14.83 3.47 -12.33
C VAL A 283 -15.89 2.99 -13.30
N SER A 284 -15.48 2.77 -14.54
CA SER A 284 -16.28 2.19 -15.62
C SER A 284 -15.53 1.05 -16.30
N ILE A 285 -16.17 0.40 -17.26
CA ILE A 285 -15.55 -0.63 -18.08
C ILE A 285 -15.90 -0.37 -19.55
N PRO A 286 -14.99 -0.62 -20.51
CA PRO A 286 -15.31 -0.52 -21.92
C PRO A 286 -16.47 -1.44 -22.29
N LEU A 287 -17.46 -0.91 -23.02
CA LEU A 287 -18.65 -1.64 -23.44
C LEU A 287 -18.60 -1.90 -24.95
N GLN A 288 -19.01 -3.10 -25.35
CA GLN A 288 -19.29 -3.45 -26.75
C GLN A 288 -20.63 -2.83 -27.17
N ASP A 289 -21.62 -2.84 -26.27
CA ASP A 289 -22.93 -2.27 -26.47
C ASP A 289 -23.43 -1.59 -25.17
N ALA A 290 -23.57 -0.27 -25.22
CA ALA A 290 -24.01 0.53 -24.09
C ALA A 290 -25.51 0.36 -23.77
N GLY A 291 -26.34 -0.06 -24.74
CA GLY A 291 -27.77 -0.27 -24.54
C GLY A 291 -28.09 -1.54 -23.74
N THR A 292 -27.26 -2.57 -23.88
CA THR A 292 -27.43 -3.86 -23.18
C THR A 292 -26.52 -4.01 -21.97
N GLY A 293 -25.47 -3.18 -21.86
CA GLY A 293 -24.42 -3.31 -20.86
C GLY A 293 -23.41 -4.42 -21.18
N GLU A 294 -23.36 -4.87 -22.43
CA GLU A 294 -22.40 -5.89 -22.87
C GLU A 294 -20.98 -5.33 -22.84
N ILE A 295 -20.10 -6.03 -22.14
CA ILE A 295 -18.71 -5.60 -21.92
C ILE A 295 -17.86 -5.92 -23.15
N ALA A 296 -16.96 -5.00 -23.52
CA ALA A 296 -16.05 -5.20 -24.63
C ALA A 296 -15.10 -6.39 -24.37
N THR A 297 -14.84 -7.19 -25.40
CA THR A 297 -13.91 -8.34 -25.31
C THR A 297 -12.49 -7.92 -24.93
N SER A 298 -12.08 -6.69 -25.22
CA SER A 298 -10.79 -6.12 -24.80
C SER A 298 -10.71 -5.85 -23.29
N ALA A 299 -11.83 -5.75 -22.60
CA ALA A 299 -11.90 -5.50 -21.18
C ALA A 299 -11.87 -6.77 -20.32
N LEU A 300 -12.06 -7.95 -20.93
CA LEU A 300 -12.11 -9.24 -20.24
C LEU A 300 -11.12 -10.22 -20.88
N THR A 301 -10.18 -10.74 -20.10
CA THR A 301 -9.18 -11.70 -20.62
C THR A 301 -9.08 -12.89 -19.69
N LEU A 302 -9.17 -14.10 -20.23
CA LEU A 302 -8.85 -15.32 -19.50
C LEU A 302 -7.42 -15.25 -18.99
N SER A 303 -7.20 -15.60 -17.73
CA SER A 303 -5.87 -15.58 -17.15
C SER A 303 -5.67 -16.74 -16.17
N GLY A 304 -4.43 -17.02 -15.79
CA GLY A 304 -4.08 -18.22 -15.01
C GLY A 304 -4.13 -19.51 -15.83
N ALA A 305 -4.41 -20.63 -15.17
CA ALA A 305 -4.37 -21.98 -15.76
C ALA A 305 -5.73 -22.38 -16.38
N ILE A 306 -6.38 -21.46 -17.08
CA ILE A 306 -7.68 -21.70 -17.71
C ILE A 306 -7.48 -22.24 -19.13
N PRO A 307 -8.07 -23.39 -19.49
CA PRO A 307 -8.04 -23.88 -20.86
C PRO A 307 -8.80 -22.91 -21.77
N SER A 308 -8.11 -22.35 -22.77
CA SER A 308 -8.71 -21.39 -23.71
C SER A 308 -9.68 -22.04 -24.69
N ASN A 309 -9.50 -23.34 -24.95
CA ASN A 309 -10.44 -24.14 -25.73
C ASN A 309 -11.59 -24.61 -24.83
N ALA A 310 -12.82 -24.31 -25.23
CA ALA A 310 -14.05 -24.72 -24.55
C ALA A 310 -14.36 -24.02 -23.21
N THR A 311 -13.89 -22.77 -23.06
CA THR A 311 -14.28 -21.86 -21.99
C THR A 311 -15.05 -20.67 -22.56
N ILE A 312 -16.19 -20.35 -21.96
CA ILE A 312 -16.99 -19.16 -22.24
C ILE A 312 -16.77 -18.18 -21.09
N LEU A 313 -16.40 -16.95 -21.43
CA LEU A 313 -16.33 -15.82 -20.51
C LEU A 313 -17.29 -14.74 -21.00
N SER A 314 -18.21 -14.33 -20.13
CA SER A 314 -19.14 -13.25 -20.40
C SER A 314 -19.23 -12.31 -19.20
N GLY A 315 -19.59 -11.07 -19.47
CA GLY A 315 -19.81 -10.08 -18.43
C GLY A 315 -20.86 -9.07 -18.81
N LYS A 316 -21.58 -8.58 -17.80
CA LYS A 316 -22.59 -7.53 -17.94
C LYS A 316 -22.31 -6.40 -16.98
N PHE A 317 -22.22 -5.19 -17.52
CA PHE A 317 -22.11 -3.96 -16.75
C PHE A 317 -23.51 -3.39 -16.46
N THR A 318 -23.73 -2.99 -15.21
CA THR A 318 -24.90 -2.22 -14.81
C THR A 318 -24.41 -0.87 -14.26
N PRO A 319 -24.82 0.27 -14.85
CA PRO A 319 -24.43 1.59 -14.36
C PRO A 319 -24.91 1.84 -12.92
N ALA A 320 -24.20 2.72 -12.21
CA ALA A 320 -24.61 3.16 -10.89
C ALA A 320 -25.95 3.90 -10.93
N THR A 321 -26.69 3.82 -9.82
CA THR A 321 -27.86 4.66 -9.55
C THR A 321 -27.58 5.54 -8.33
N LEU A 322 -28.54 6.37 -7.93
CA LEU A 322 -28.39 7.21 -6.73
C LEU A 322 -28.19 6.41 -5.44
N THR A 323 -28.61 5.15 -5.40
CA THR A 323 -28.61 4.31 -4.19
C THR A 323 -27.79 3.03 -4.33
N SER A 324 -27.28 2.72 -5.52
CA SER A 324 -26.54 1.48 -5.79
C SER A 324 -25.27 1.76 -6.61
N PRO A 325 -24.13 1.15 -6.27
CA PRO A 325 -22.90 1.29 -7.06
C PRO A 325 -23.07 0.67 -8.45
N ALA A 326 -22.17 1.01 -9.38
CA ALA A 326 -22.08 0.30 -10.65
C ALA A 326 -21.60 -1.14 -10.38
N THR A 327 -22.03 -2.10 -11.19
CA THR A 327 -21.65 -3.50 -11.00
C THR A 327 -21.22 -4.17 -12.30
N ILE A 328 -20.27 -5.09 -12.19
CA ILE A 328 -19.94 -6.05 -13.24
C ILE A 328 -20.37 -7.43 -12.76
N MET A 329 -21.33 -8.06 -13.43
CA MET A 329 -21.61 -9.48 -13.26
C MET A 329 -20.76 -10.26 -14.25
N LEU A 330 -19.93 -11.18 -13.77
CA LEU A 330 -19.09 -12.06 -14.59
C LEU A 330 -19.57 -13.49 -14.47
N VAL A 331 -19.61 -14.17 -15.61
CA VAL A 331 -19.86 -15.61 -15.70
C VAL A 331 -18.75 -16.23 -16.52
N LEU A 332 -18.11 -17.25 -15.96
CA LEU A 332 -17.14 -18.09 -16.66
C LEU A 332 -17.60 -19.55 -16.55
N ALA A 333 -17.62 -20.25 -17.67
CA ALA A 333 -17.98 -21.66 -17.73
C ALA A 333 -16.99 -22.42 -18.61
N SER A 334 -16.58 -23.61 -18.18
CA SER A 334 -15.63 -24.46 -18.86
C SER A 334 -16.09 -25.91 -18.81
N VAL A 335 -16.17 -26.57 -19.97
CA VAL A 335 -16.58 -27.98 -20.06
C VAL A 335 -15.45 -28.95 -19.74
N SER A 336 -14.20 -28.50 -19.82
CA SER A 336 -13.00 -29.25 -19.41
C SER A 336 -12.65 -29.05 -17.93
N GLY A 337 -13.24 -28.01 -17.33
CA GLY A 337 -12.96 -27.58 -15.96
C GLY A 337 -11.57 -26.95 -15.80
N PHE A 338 -11.36 -26.30 -14.66
CA PHE A 338 -10.10 -25.64 -14.33
C PHE A 338 -9.78 -25.74 -12.82
N PRO A 339 -8.50 -25.63 -12.41
CA PRO A 339 -8.13 -25.65 -11.01
C PRO A 339 -8.53 -24.36 -10.29
N VAL A 340 -8.46 -24.37 -8.95
CA VAL A 340 -8.48 -23.12 -8.17
C VAL A 340 -7.26 -22.26 -8.53
N GLY A 341 -7.44 -20.94 -8.52
CA GLY A 341 -6.42 -19.97 -8.91
C GLY A 341 -7.01 -18.79 -9.67
N GLU A 342 -6.14 -17.96 -10.24
CA GLU A 342 -6.54 -16.85 -11.13
C GLU A 342 -7.30 -17.40 -12.35
N PHE A 343 -8.40 -16.74 -12.72
CA PHE A 343 -9.24 -17.18 -13.85
C PHE A 343 -9.59 -16.06 -14.84
N VAL A 344 -9.61 -14.80 -14.41
CA VAL A 344 -9.91 -13.67 -15.31
C VAL A 344 -9.18 -12.40 -14.87
N THR A 345 -8.74 -11.65 -15.88
CA THR A 345 -8.30 -10.26 -15.76
C THR A 345 -9.35 -9.33 -16.35
N VAL A 346 -9.77 -8.33 -15.59
CA VAL A 346 -10.76 -7.31 -15.96
C VAL A 346 -10.07 -5.96 -16.00
N ASN A 347 -10.16 -5.28 -17.14
CA ASN A 347 -9.57 -3.96 -17.35
C ASN A 347 -10.66 -2.89 -17.26
N CYS A 348 -10.66 -2.14 -16.16
CA CYS A 348 -11.57 -1.03 -15.92
C CYS A 348 -10.89 0.31 -16.24
N ASP A 349 -11.70 1.29 -16.62
CA ASP A 349 -11.29 2.68 -16.76
C ASP A 349 -11.59 3.43 -15.46
N VAL A 350 -10.68 4.30 -15.06
CA VAL A 350 -10.81 5.17 -13.89
C VAL A 350 -10.87 6.60 -14.39
N ALA A 351 -11.99 7.27 -14.15
CA ALA A 351 -12.20 8.65 -14.55
C ALA A 351 -11.20 9.57 -13.85
N THR A 352 -10.66 10.53 -14.60
CA THR A 352 -9.73 11.55 -14.08
C THR A 352 -10.32 12.23 -12.84
N GLY A 353 -9.52 12.37 -11.78
CA GLY A 353 -9.96 12.94 -10.52
C GLY A 353 -10.71 11.97 -9.59
N SER A 354 -10.85 10.70 -9.96
CA SER A 354 -11.33 9.65 -9.06
C SER A 354 -10.17 9.16 -8.18
N VAL A 355 -10.42 8.98 -6.88
CA VAL A 355 -9.48 8.27 -6.00
C VAL A 355 -10.06 6.89 -5.73
N VAL A 356 -9.36 5.88 -6.21
CA VAL A 356 -9.84 4.51 -6.19
C VAL A 356 -8.78 3.64 -5.52
N THR A 357 -9.22 2.72 -4.66
CA THR A 357 -8.36 1.80 -3.91
C THR A 357 -8.81 0.35 -4.15
N PRO A 358 -7.97 -0.67 -3.91
CA PRO A 358 -8.38 -2.06 -4.05
C PRO A 358 -9.61 -2.40 -3.19
N ALA A 359 -9.68 -1.87 -1.96
CA ALA A 359 -10.78 -2.12 -1.03
C ALA A 359 -12.11 -1.51 -1.48
N HIS A 360 -12.10 -0.55 -2.41
CA HIS A 360 -13.33 -0.03 -2.99
C HIS A 360 -13.99 -1.01 -3.97
N PHE A 361 -13.29 -2.06 -4.40
CA PHE A 361 -13.85 -3.13 -5.21
C PHE A 361 -14.31 -4.27 -4.31
N ILE A 362 -15.61 -4.52 -4.29
CA ILE A 362 -16.21 -5.51 -3.41
C ILE A 362 -16.76 -6.65 -4.26
N LEU A 363 -16.36 -7.88 -3.93
CA LEU A 363 -16.95 -9.08 -4.53
C LEU A 363 -18.22 -9.48 -3.77
N THR A 364 -19.30 -9.74 -4.49
CA THR A 364 -20.57 -10.25 -3.96
C THR A 364 -21.15 -11.31 -4.90
N GLY A 365 -22.20 -12.00 -4.47
CA GLY A 365 -22.94 -12.92 -5.33
C GLY A 365 -22.12 -14.10 -5.88
N PHE A 366 -21.04 -14.50 -5.20
CA PHE A 366 -20.19 -15.58 -5.69
C PHE A 366 -20.90 -16.93 -5.65
N GLN A 367 -20.88 -17.62 -6.79
CA GLN A 367 -21.31 -19.00 -6.92
C GLN A 367 -20.30 -19.78 -7.75
N SER A 368 -20.10 -21.05 -7.44
CA SER A 368 -19.24 -21.93 -8.22
C SER A 368 -19.81 -23.34 -8.28
N THR A 369 -19.63 -23.99 -9.43
CA THR A 369 -20.04 -25.36 -9.65
C THR A 369 -18.92 -26.18 -10.27
N ASP A 370 -19.00 -27.51 -10.16
CA ASP A 370 -18.14 -28.43 -10.90
C ASP A 370 -18.60 -28.59 -12.36
N ILE A 371 -17.88 -29.43 -13.14
CA ILE A 371 -18.19 -29.68 -14.55
C ILE A 371 -19.54 -30.39 -14.78
N LEU A 372 -20.17 -30.91 -13.73
CA LEU A 372 -21.49 -31.55 -13.76
C LEU A 372 -22.60 -30.60 -13.26
N GLY A 373 -22.25 -29.38 -12.87
CA GLY A 373 -23.16 -28.36 -12.36
C GLY A 373 -23.48 -28.49 -10.86
N ALA A 374 -22.78 -29.35 -10.11
CA ALA A 374 -22.96 -29.44 -8.66
C ALA A 374 -22.21 -28.31 -7.95
N ALA A 375 -22.82 -27.70 -6.95
CA ALA A 375 -22.21 -26.58 -6.21
C ALA A 375 -20.93 -27.00 -5.48
N LEU A 376 -19.88 -26.17 -5.58
CA LEU A 376 -18.60 -26.41 -4.91
C LEU A 376 -18.60 -25.79 -3.51
N THR A 377 -18.51 -26.62 -2.48
CA THR A 377 -18.37 -26.17 -1.09
C THR A 377 -16.91 -25.87 -0.74
N GLY A 378 -16.65 -24.77 -0.04
CA GLY A 378 -15.30 -24.42 0.44
C GLY A 378 -14.41 -23.70 -0.57
N VAL A 379 -14.94 -23.38 -1.74
CA VAL A 379 -14.29 -22.49 -2.72
C VAL A 379 -14.75 -21.06 -2.45
N THR A 380 -13.81 -20.12 -2.37
CA THR A 380 -14.09 -18.69 -2.13
C THR A 380 -13.43 -17.82 -3.22
N PRO A 381 -14.04 -16.68 -3.58
CA PRO A 381 -13.41 -15.76 -4.52
C PRO A 381 -12.35 -14.91 -3.83
N ALA A 382 -11.40 -14.43 -4.60
CA ALA A 382 -10.46 -13.39 -4.21
C ALA A 382 -10.25 -12.40 -5.37
N LEU A 383 -9.87 -11.18 -5.02
CA LEU A 383 -9.63 -10.10 -5.96
C LEU A 383 -8.29 -9.44 -5.63
N ALA A 384 -7.43 -9.31 -6.64
CA ALA A 384 -6.27 -8.42 -6.60
C ALA A 384 -6.50 -7.26 -7.56
N VAL A 385 -6.25 -6.02 -7.12
CA VAL A 385 -6.43 -4.81 -7.93
C VAL A 385 -5.10 -4.08 -8.06
N THR A 386 -4.73 -3.75 -9.29
CA THR A 386 -3.57 -2.91 -9.61
C THR A 386 -4.04 -1.69 -10.38
N PHE A 387 -3.44 -0.54 -10.10
CA PHE A 387 -3.76 0.72 -10.77
C PHE A 387 -2.65 1.11 -11.74
N GLN A 388 -3.03 1.67 -12.90
CA GLN A 388 -2.10 2.13 -13.95
C GLN A 388 -2.35 3.58 -14.34
#